data_AF-A0A7C0Y8J6-F1
#
_entry.id   AF-A0A7C0Y8J6-F1
#
_cell.length_a   1.000
_cell.length_b   1.000
_cell.length_c   1.000
_cell.angle_alpha   90.00
_cell.angle_beta   90.00
_cell.angle_gamma   90.00
#
_symmetry.space_group_name_H-M   'P 1'
#
loop_
_entity.id
_entity.type
_entity.pdbx_description
1 polymer ?
#
loop_
_entity_poly.entity_id
_entity_poly.type
_entity_poly.pdbx_seq_one_letter_code
_entity_poly.pdbx_strand_id
1 'polypeptide(L)'
;AFSGRGIQWSTLKKRLSANGAFSLKKGGFLNFKAVNAIATLLKLNELKDMAFSELRGNFKVVQGKVLLKGTLNSQDVKAQIQGTVGLDGTLNLPVVLKLSPKLGDKLKKSVSFARYLSREKGWMVVPIKLTGSVDRPIPTPDLGTLKERLKGEATKALERLLPDETSGNNAQETPLKSLKGLFDR
;
A
#
# COMPACT_ATOMS: atom_id res chain seq x y z
N ALA A 1 44.48 2.20 -9.86
CA ALA A 1 43.28 3.07 -9.80
C ALA A 1 42.58 3.02 -11.15
N PHE A 2 41.27 2.75 -11.20
CA PHE A 2 40.53 2.74 -12.46
C PHE A 2 40.16 4.18 -12.84
N SER A 3 40.84 4.75 -13.84
CA SER A 3 40.53 6.07 -14.40
C SER A 3 40.31 5.94 -15.91
N GLY A 4 39.06 5.65 -16.30
CA GLY A 4 38.60 5.80 -17.67
C GLY A 4 37.63 6.97 -17.76
N ARG A 5 37.57 7.67 -18.91
CA ARG A 5 36.53 8.67 -19.25
C ARG A 5 35.14 8.03 -19.45
N GLY A 6 34.83 6.99 -18.68
CA GLY A 6 33.60 6.24 -18.74
C GLY A 6 32.45 6.97 -18.06
N ILE A 7 31.23 6.52 -18.38
CA ILE A 7 29.97 7.07 -17.86
C ILE A 7 30.05 7.17 -16.33
N GLN A 8 30.10 8.39 -15.80
CA GLN A 8 30.07 8.61 -14.36
C GLN A 8 28.78 8.01 -13.77
N TRP A 9 28.90 7.34 -12.62
CA TRP A 9 27.76 6.72 -11.92
C TRP A 9 26.61 7.71 -11.69
N SER A 10 26.92 8.97 -11.40
CA SER A 10 25.96 10.06 -11.28
C SER A 10 25.14 10.29 -12.55
N THR A 11 25.78 10.22 -13.72
CA THR A 11 25.15 10.33 -15.04
C THR A 11 24.32 9.09 -15.36
N LEU A 12 24.83 7.90 -15.03
CA LEU A 12 24.12 6.64 -15.25
C LEU A 12 22.83 6.57 -14.43
N LYS A 13 22.86 6.91 -13.12
CA LYS A 13 21.65 6.93 -12.28
C LYS A 13 20.54 7.81 -12.84
N LYS A 14 20.88 8.98 -13.41
CA LYS A 14 19.92 9.93 -13.95
C LYS A 14 19.28 9.45 -15.25
N ARG A 15 20.03 8.70 -16.06
CA ARG A 15 19.60 8.23 -17.40
C ARG A 15 19.11 6.78 -17.42
N LEU A 16 19.37 6.01 -16.35
CA LEU A 16 18.91 4.63 -16.24
C LEU A 16 17.38 4.60 -16.22
N SER A 17 16.84 3.87 -17.18
CA SER A 17 15.42 3.53 -17.25
C SER A 17 15.31 2.02 -17.40
N ALA A 18 14.46 1.41 -16.59
CA ALA A 18 14.18 -0.01 -16.64
C ALA A 18 12.76 -0.25 -16.15
N ASN A 19 12.11 -1.29 -16.65
CA ASN A 19 10.83 -1.76 -16.14
C ASN A 19 10.92 -3.27 -16.01
N GLY A 20 10.32 -3.83 -14.98
CA GLY A 20 10.34 -5.25 -14.77
C GLY A 20 9.24 -5.72 -13.83
N ALA A 21 9.00 -7.02 -13.87
CA ALA A 21 8.18 -7.72 -12.91
C ALA A 21 9.05 -8.70 -12.13
N PHE A 22 8.67 -8.98 -10.89
CA PHE A 22 9.29 -10.01 -10.07
C PHE A 22 8.20 -10.90 -9.47
N SER A 23 8.52 -12.17 -9.29
CA SER A 23 7.69 -13.14 -8.60
C SER A 23 8.57 -14.19 -7.95
N LEU A 24 8.53 -14.24 -6.63
CA LEU A 24 9.23 -15.21 -5.80
C LEU A 24 8.16 -16.03 -5.10
N LYS A 25 8.28 -17.36 -5.16
CA LYS A 25 7.35 -18.28 -4.51
C LYS A 25 8.09 -19.09 -3.46
N LYS A 26 7.40 -19.41 -2.36
CA LYS A 26 7.92 -20.24 -1.26
C LYS A 26 9.29 -19.77 -0.75
N GLY A 27 9.39 -18.48 -0.41
CA GLY A 27 10.61 -17.87 0.09
C GLY A 27 10.55 -17.57 1.58
N GLY A 28 11.59 -16.94 2.11
CA GLY A 28 11.62 -16.43 3.47
C GLY A 28 12.51 -15.20 3.57
N PHE A 29 12.27 -14.39 4.60
CA PHE A 29 13.20 -13.33 4.97
C PHE A 29 14.24 -13.92 5.90
N LEU A 30 15.52 -13.60 5.66
CA LEU A 30 16.63 -13.97 6.52
C LEU A 30 17.41 -12.70 6.81
N ASN A 31 17.37 -12.23 8.06
CA ASN A 31 18.09 -11.04 8.51
C ASN A 31 17.89 -9.78 7.63
N PHE A 32 16.71 -9.62 7.02
CA PHE A 32 16.45 -8.48 6.17
C PHE A 32 16.15 -7.24 7.03
N LYS A 33 17.04 -6.24 7.01
CA LYS A 33 17.01 -5.09 7.93
C LYS A 33 15.65 -4.38 7.98
N ALA A 34 14.98 -4.20 6.85
CA ALA A 34 13.67 -3.55 6.80
C ALA A 34 12.58 -4.36 7.53
N VAL A 35 12.57 -5.68 7.32
CA VAL A 35 11.64 -6.59 8.00
C VAL A 35 11.95 -6.63 9.49
N ASN A 36 13.23 -6.67 9.87
CA ASN A 36 13.65 -6.64 11.27
C ASN A 36 13.27 -5.34 11.98
N ALA A 37 13.38 -4.19 11.31
CA ALA A 37 12.97 -2.91 11.85
C ALA A 37 11.44 -2.88 12.07
N ILE A 38 10.66 -3.38 11.11
CA ILE A 38 9.20 -3.50 11.24
C ILE A 38 8.82 -4.44 12.38
N ALA A 39 9.46 -5.62 12.46
CA ALA A 39 9.26 -6.58 13.54
C ALA A 39 9.49 -5.95 14.92
N THR A 40 10.53 -5.11 15.03
CA THR A 40 10.89 -4.39 16.25
C THR A 40 9.85 -3.32 16.60
N LEU A 41 9.43 -2.51 15.62
CA LEU A 41 8.37 -1.50 15.81
C LEU A 41 7.07 -2.12 16.32
N LEU A 42 6.69 -3.27 15.74
CA LEU A 42 5.47 -3.98 16.08
C LEU A 42 5.61 -4.87 17.32
N LYS A 43 6.83 -5.07 17.83
CA LYS A 43 7.17 -6.08 18.85
C LYS A 43 6.67 -7.50 18.48
N LEU A 44 6.80 -7.86 17.20
CA LEU A 44 6.45 -9.17 16.66
C LEU A 44 7.71 -9.83 16.10
N ASN A 45 8.46 -10.52 16.97
CA ASN A 45 9.72 -11.18 16.58
C ASN A 45 9.51 -12.27 15.52
N GLU A 46 8.32 -12.87 15.46
CA GLU A 46 7.95 -13.87 14.46
C GLU A 46 8.06 -13.38 13.02
N LEU A 47 8.10 -12.07 12.80
CA LEU A 47 8.25 -11.48 11.46
C LEU A 47 9.70 -11.52 10.94
N LYS A 48 10.71 -11.64 11.81
CA LYS A 48 12.13 -11.49 11.44
C LYS A 48 12.60 -12.54 10.44
N ASP A 49 12.17 -13.79 10.66
CA ASP A 49 12.56 -14.95 9.85
C ASP A 49 11.33 -15.64 9.22
N MET A 50 10.31 -14.84 8.91
CA MET A 50 9.04 -15.38 8.39
C MET A 50 9.20 -15.95 6.97
N ALA A 51 8.57 -17.10 6.75
CA ALA A 51 8.36 -17.63 5.41
C ALA A 51 7.17 -16.94 4.72
N PHE A 52 7.18 -16.94 3.40
CA PHE A 52 6.09 -16.43 2.57
C PHE A 52 5.80 -17.38 1.40
N SER A 53 4.52 -17.48 1.03
CA SER A 53 4.10 -18.29 -0.10
C SER A 53 4.37 -17.58 -1.43
N GLU A 54 4.21 -16.27 -1.47
CA GLU A 54 4.43 -15.47 -2.68
C GLU A 54 4.82 -14.02 -2.36
N LEU A 55 5.84 -13.52 -3.06
CA LEU A 55 6.22 -12.10 -3.13
C LEU A 55 6.31 -11.73 -4.60
N ARG A 56 5.43 -10.83 -5.06
CA ARG A 56 5.38 -10.44 -6.46
C ARG A 56 5.11 -8.96 -6.64
N GLY A 57 5.46 -8.43 -7.79
CA GLY A 57 5.22 -7.04 -8.10
C GLY A 57 5.89 -6.60 -9.38
N ASN A 58 5.91 -5.29 -9.56
CA ASN A 58 6.62 -4.63 -10.65
C ASN A 58 7.44 -3.47 -10.11
N PHE A 59 8.43 -3.09 -10.90
CA PHE A 59 9.24 -1.92 -10.64
C PHE A 59 9.49 -1.15 -11.93
N LYS A 60 9.68 0.15 -11.77
CA LYS A 60 10.12 1.07 -12.82
C LYS A 60 11.26 1.92 -12.28
N VAL A 61 12.40 1.88 -12.94
CA VAL A 61 13.53 2.76 -12.69
C VAL A 61 13.37 4.00 -13.57
N VAL A 62 13.37 5.17 -12.98
CA VAL A 62 13.32 6.46 -13.67
C VAL A 62 13.96 7.53 -12.80
N GLN A 63 14.80 8.38 -13.39
CA GLN A 63 15.39 9.56 -12.73
C GLN A 63 16.07 9.22 -11.40
N GLY A 64 16.84 8.13 -11.36
CA GLY A 64 17.57 7.71 -10.15
C GLY A 64 16.69 7.13 -9.03
N LYS A 65 15.42 6.81 -9.31
CA LYS A 65 14.49 6.19 -8.37
C LYS A 65 13.86 4.94 -8.97
N VAL A 66 13.63 3.95 -8.11
CA VAL A 66 12.87 2.74 -8.38
C VAL A 66 11.48 2.94 -7.80
N LEU A 67 10.48 3.12 -8.66
CA LEU A 67 9.07 3.04 -8.27
C LEU A 67 8.74 1.57 -8.13
N LEU A 68 8.31 1.17 -6.94
CA LEU A 68 8.04 -0.21 -6.58
C LEU A 68 6.57 -0.37 -6.23
N LYS A 69 5.92 -1.39 -6.80
CA LYS A 69 4.60 -1.84 -6.37
C LYS A 69 4.63 -3.35 -6.20
N GLY A 70 4.28 -3.84 -5.02
CA GLY A 70 4.36 -5.26 -4.71
C GLY A 70 3.35 -5.74 -3.70
N THR A 71 3.15 -7.05 -3.68
CA THR A 71 2.31 -7.76 -2.73
C THR A 71 3.07 -8.96 -2.16
N LEU A 72 2.92 -9.18 -0.87
CA LEU A 72 3.42 -10.34 -0.15
C LEU A 72 2.24 -11.13 0.42
N ASN A 73 2.26 -12.45 0.27
CA ASN A 73 1.31 -13.36 0.89
C ASN A 73 2.06 -14.39 1.74
N SER A 74 1.58 -14.56 2.97
CA SER A 74 1.98 -15.61 3.90
C SER A 74 0.75 -16.07 4.69
N GLN A 75 0.91 -17.11 5.51
CA GLN A 75 -0.15 -17.66 6.35
C GLN A 75 -0.68 -16.63 7.36
N ASP A 76 0.23 -15.91 8.02
CA ASP A 76 -0.12 -14.98 9.10
C ASP A 76 -0.01 -13.50 8.73
N VAL A 77 0.55 -13.21 7.55
CA VAL A 77 0.86 -11.85 7.12
C VAL A 77 0.59 -11.69 5.64
N LYS A 78 -0.09 -10.60 5.28
CA LYS A 78 -0.15 -10.08 3.92
C LYS A 78 0.43 -8.69 3.90
N ALA A 79 1.13 -8.32 2.85
CA ALA A 79 1.65 -6.96 2.71
C ALA A 79 1.34 -6.40 1.33
N GLN A 80 1.11 -5.09 1.27
CA GLN A 80 1.08 -4.32 0.04
C GLN A 80 2.07 -3.17 0.16
N ILE A 81 2.93 -3.01 -0.83
CA ILE A 81 3.98 -2.00 -0.87
C ILE A 81 3.78 -1.16 -2.12
N GLN A 82 3.79 0.15 -1.98
CA GLN A 82 3.75 1.07 -3.11
C GLN A 82 4.51 2.34 -2.77
N GLY A 83 5.70 2.53 -3.34
CA GLY A 83 6.53 3.69 -3.05
C GLY A 83 7.79 3.76 -3.90
N THR A 84 8.81 4.44 -3.39
CA THR A 84 10.07 4.67 -4.11
C THR A 84 11.28 4.25 -3.29
N VAL A 85 12.26 3.66 -3.99
CA VAL A 85 13.62 3.42 -3.48
C VAL A 85 14.59 4.19 -4.37
N GLY A 86 15.39 5.09 -3.82
CA GLY A 86 16.43 5.76 -4.58
C GLY A 86 17.59 4.81 -4.93
N LEU A 87 18.24 5.04 -6.07
CA LEU A 87 19.49 4.32 -6.44
C LEU A 87 20.70 4.75 -5.58
N ASP A 88 20.48 5.67 -4.64
CA ASP A 88 21.35 6.03 -3.52
C ASP A 88 21.02 5.24 -2.23
N GLY A 89 19.96 4.42 -2.26
CA GLY A 89 19.51 3.62 -1.13
C GLY A 89 18.45 4.31 -0.25
N THR A 90 18.00 5.51 -0.58
CA THR A 90 16.98 6.22 0.20
C THR A 90 15.61 5.54 0.07
N LEU A 91 14.92 5.30 1.18
CA LEU A 91 13.60 4.66 1.21
C LEU A 91 12.48 5.69 1.40
N ASN A 92 11.41 5.54 0.64
CA ASN A 92 10.11 6.13 0.91
C ASN A 92 9.04 5.14 0.49
N LEU A 93 8.77 4.16 1.36
CA LEU A 93 7.93 3.01 1.09
C LEU A 93 6.75 2.97 2.07
N PRO A 94 5.57 3.47 1.67
CA PRO A 94 4.32 3.09 2.30
C PRO A 94 4.10 1.58 2.18
N VAL A 95 3.85 0.94 3.33
CA VAL A 95 3.59 -0.48 3.47
C VAL A 95 2.30 -0.68 4.25
N VAL A 96 1.45 -1.57 3.79
CA VAL A 96 0.20 -1.92 4.45
C VAL A 96 0.28 -3.38 4.79
N LEU A 97 0.38 -3.68 6.08
CA LEU A 97 0.36 -5.05 6.57
C LEU A 97 -1.06 -5.43 6.95
N LYS A 98 -1.47 -6.65 6.62
CA LYS A 98 -2.63 -7.30 7.21
C LYS A 98 -2.10 -8.46 8.04
N LEU A 99 -2.33 -8.41 9.33
CA LEU A 99 -1.90 -9.43 10.29
C LEU A 99 -3.07 -10.35 10.62
N SER A 100 -2.81 -11.65 10.72
CA SER A 100 -3.81 -12.63 11.13
C SER A 100 -4.37 -12.28 12.52
N PRO A 101 -5.55 -12.82 12.91
CA PRO A 101 -6.12 -12.57 14.23
C PRO A 101 -5.11 -12.80 15.36
N LYS A 102 -4.36 -13.91 15.29
CA LYS A 102 -3.30 -14.28 16.26
C LYS A 102 -2.23 -13.18 16.40
N LEU A 103 -1.66 -12.71 15.29
CA LEU A 103 -0.63 -11.67 15.32
C LEU A 103 -1.21 -10.30 15.69
N GLY A 104 -2.42 -9.98 15.23
CA GLY A 104 -3.12 -8.74 15.57
C GLY A 104 -3.43 -8.62 17.06
N ASP A 105 -3.84 -9.72 17.72
CA ASP A 105 -4.07 -9.74 19.16
C ASP A 105 -2.77 -9.58 19.95
N LYS A 106 -1.69 -10.21 19.49
CA LYS A 106 -0.35 -10.00 20.07
C LYS A 106 0.10 -8.55 19.92
N LEU A 107 -0.12 -7.94 18.76
CA LEU A 107 0.21 -6.54 18.51
C LEU A 107 -0.57 -5.62 19.47
N LYS A 108 -1.88 -5.85 19.64
CA LYS A 108 -2.74 -5.06 20.53
C LYS A 108 -2.26 -5.04 21.98
N LYS A 109 -1.68 -6.15 22.46
CA LYS A 109 -1.10 -6.27 23.80
C LYS A 109 0.28 -5.63 23.91
N SER A 110 1.01 -5.51 22.80
CA SER A 110 2.44 -5.17 22.80
C SER A 110 2.72 -3.68 22.57
N VAL A 111 1.87 -3.00 21.79
CA VAL A 111 2.06 -1.58 21.42
C VAL A 111 0.77 -0.77 21.57
N SER A 112 0.90 0.45 22.10
CA SER A 112 -0.24 1.31 22.44
C SER A 112 -0.99 1.85 21.22
N PHE A 113 -0.31 2.09 20.10
CA PHE A 113 -0.95 2.60 18.88
C PHE A 113 -1.87 1.57 18.21
N ALA A 114 -1.75 0.29 18.55
CA ALA A 114 -2.55 -0.79 17.96
C ALA A 114 -4.06 -0.63 18.23
N ARG A 115 -4.44 0.11 19.29
CA ARG A 115 -5.85 0.42 19.60
C ARG A 115 -6.55 1.27 18.56
N TYR A 116 -5.79 1.97 17.71
CA TYR A 116 -6.32 2.83 16.65
C TYR A 116 -6.38 2.14 15.29
N LEU A 117 -5.95 0.88 15.21
CA LEU A 117 -5.89 0.11 13.97
C LEU A 117 -7.23 -0.54 13.66
N SER A 118 -7.60 -0.53 12.39
CA SER A 118 -8.82 -1.16 11.90
C SER A 118 -8.67 -2.67 11.76
N ARG A 119 -9.81 -3.38 11.76
CA ARG A 119 -9.87 -4.79 11.38
C ARG A 119 -10.75 -4.97 10.15
N GLU A 120 -10.28 -5.79 9.23
CA GLU A 120 -11.02 -6.19 8.03
C GLU A 120 -11.13 -7.72 8.03
N LYS A 121 -12.35 -8.26 8.13
CA LYS A 121 -12.61 -9.71 8.11
C LYS A 121 -11.70 -10.49 9.11
N GLY A 122 -11.50 -9.92 10.30
CA GLY A 122 -10.66 -10.48 11.36
C GLY A 122 -9.17 -10.12 11.30
N TRP A 123 -8.66 -9.67 10.14
CA TRP A 123 -7.27 -9.27 9.97
C TRP A 123 -7.04 -7.85 10.47
N MET A 124 -5.99 -7.64 11.26
CA MET A 124 -5.61 -6.30 11.72
C MET A 124 -4.80 -5.58 10.63
N VAL A 125 -5.24 -4.38 10.26
CA VAL A 125 -4.60 -3.58 9.21
C VAL A 125 -3.64 -2.60 9.84
N VAL A 126 -2.36 -2.70 9.46
CA VAL A 126 -1.25 -1.92 10.02
C VAL A 126 -0.56 -1.16 8.89
N PRO A 127 -0.93 0.10 8.65
CA PRO A 127 -0.20 0.97 7.74
C PRO A 127 1.07 1.48 8.41
N ILE A 128 2.17 1.37 7.68
CA ILE A 128 3.53 1.71 8.10
C ILE A 128 4.16 2.53 6.98
N LYS A 129 4.85 3.60 7.33
CA LYS A 129 5.75 4.30 6.43
C LYS A 129 7.18 3.88 6.73
N LEU A 130 7.87 3.35 5.72
CA LEU A 130 9.26 2.94 5.83
C LEU A 130 10.15 3.98 5.13
N THR A 131 10.92 4.71 5.91
CA THR A 131 11.85 5.75 5.44
C THR A 131 13.30 5.42 5.83
N GLY A 132 14.22 6.39 5.74
CA GLY A 132 15.64 6.19 6.00
C GLY A 132 16.37 5.65 4.78
N SER A 133 17.28 4.70 4.98
CA SER A 133 18.00 4.03 3.89
C SER A 133 17.86 2.51 3.97
N VAL A 134 18.22 1.79 2.90
CA VAL A 134 18.19 0.32 2.87
C VAL A 134 19.02 -0.29 4.01
N ASP A 135 20.10 0.38 4.41
CA ASP A 135 20.98 -0.02 5.51
C ASP A 135 20.49 0.35 6.89
N ARG A 136 19.69 1.42 7.00
CA ARG A 136 19.12 1.93 8.25
C ARG A 136 17.66 2.31 8.02
N PRO A 137 16.78 1.31 7.87
CA PRO A 137 15.36 1.56 7.64
C PRO A 137 14.69 2.08 8.91
N ILE A 138 13.83 3.08 8.77
CA ILE A 138 13.10 3.72 9.86
C ILE A 138 11.61 3.53 9.61
N PRO A 139 10.98 2.50 10.22
CA PRO A 139 9.55 2.30 10.12
C PRO A 139 8.80 3.17 11.13
N THR A 140 7.71 3.79 10.69
CA THR A 140 6.79 4.54 11.56
C THR A 140 5.34 4.15 11.28
N PRO A 141 4.45 4.08 12.29
CA PRO A 141 3.03 3.87 12.04
C PRO A 141 2.45 5.02 11.23
N ASP A 142 1.72 4.72 10.16
CA ASP A 142 1.10 5.72 9.31
C ASP A 142 -0.40 5.84 9.63
N LEU A 143 -0.68 6.45 10.79
CA LEU A 143 -2.05 6.60 11.28
C LEU A 143 -2.86 7.64 10.49
N GLY A 144 -2.20 8.51 9.72
CA GLY A 144 -2.86 9.54 8.92
C GLY A 144 -3.65 8.94 7.75
N THR A 145 -3.05 7.98 7.05
CA THR A 145 -3.67 7.35 5.87
C THR A 145 -4.79 6.36 6.21
N LEU A 146 -4.94 5.95 7.48
CA LEU A 146 -6.10 5.16 7.97
C LEU A 146 -7.42 5.92 7.76
N LYS A 147 -7.45 7.22 8.08
CA LYS A 147 -8.67 8.04 7.94
C LYS A 147 -9.11 8.19 6.49
N GLU A 148 -8.15 8.30 5.56
CA GLU A 148 -8.43 8.46 4.14
C GLU A 148 -8.84 7.14 3.47
N ARG A 149 -8.22 6.01 3.86
CA ARG A 149 -8.58 4.68 3.35
C ARG A 149 -9.97 4.22 3.80
N LEU A 150 -10.33 4.48 5.06
CA LEU A 150 -11.68 4.20 5.56
C LEU A 150 -12.75 5.01 4.82
N LYS A 151 -12.46 6.27 4.47
CA LYS A 151 -13.36 7.08 3.64
C LYS A 151 -13.52 6.48 2.25
N GLY A 152 -12.42 6.18 1.56
CA GLY A 152 -12.45 5.67 0.19
C GLY A 152 -13.06 4.28 0.01
N GLU A 153 -12.90 3.37 0.97
CA GLU A 153 -13.55 2.05 0.92
C GLU A 153 -15.06 2.12 1.24
N ALA A 154 -15.48 3.02 2.14
CA ALA A 154 -16.90 3.27 2.38
C ALA A 154 -17.59 3.87 1.14
N THR A 155 -16.91 4.76 0.40
CA THR A 155 -17.45 5.31 -0.86
C THR A 155 -17.61 4.22 -1.91
N LYS A 156 -16.59 3.37 -2.11
CA LYS A 156 -16.64 2.27 -3.09
C LYS A 156 -17.64 1.17 -2.72
N ALA A 157 -17.92 0.95 -1.43
CA ALA A 157 -18.94 0.02 -0.98
C ALA A 157 -20.34 0.59 -1.19
N LEU A 158 -20.55 1.89 -0.97
CA LEU A 158 -21.81 2.59 -1.30
C LEU A 158 -22.08 2.59 -2.81
N GLU A 159 -21.06 2.88 -3.63
CA GLU A 159 -21.18 2.86 -5.10
C GLU A 159 -21.54 1.48 -5.66
N ARG A 160 -21.20 0.40 -4.94
CA ARG A 160 -21.57 -0.98 -5.31
C ARG A 160 -22.94 -1.44 -4.80
N LEU A 161 -23.52 -0.69 -3.86
CA LEU A 161 -24.83 -0.97 -3.26
C LEU A 161 -25.94 -0.06 -3.79
N LEU A 162 -25.58 0.97 -4.54
CA LEU A 162 -26.54 1.71 -5.36
C LEU A 162 -26.87 0.85 -6.60
N PRO A 163 -28.15 0.50 -6.83
CA PRO A 163 -28.56 -0.02 -8.13
C PRO A 163 -28.24 1.01 -9.21
N ASP A 164 -27.74 0.50 -10.34
CA ASP A 164 -27.44 1.26 -11.56
C ASP A 164 -28.77 1.76 -12.16
N GLU A 165 -29.29 2.88 -11.65
CA GLU A 165 -30.42 3.60 -12.23
C GLU A 165 -29.94 4.45 -13.42
N THR A 166 -29.24 3.82 -14.37
CA THR A 166 -28.94 4.42 -15.67
C THR A 166 -28.95 3.39 -16.79
N SER A 167 -30.15 2.99 -17.21
CA SER A 167 -30.36 2.48 -18.56
C SER A 167 -31.79 2.80 -19.04
N GLY A 168 -31.92 3.66 -20.06
CA GLY A 168 -33.15 3.71 -20.85
C GLY A 168 -33.57 5.06 -21.44
N ASN A 169 -32.89 5.46 -22.52
CA ASN A 169 -33.39 6.13 -23.73
C ASN A 169 -34.41 7.29 -23.70
N ASN A 170 -34.04 8.30 -24.50
CA ASN A 170 -34.85 9.38 -25.06
C ASN A 170 -36.28 8.96 -25.47
N ALA A 171 -37.27 9.71 -24.98
CA ALA A 171 -38.45 10.10 -25.74
C ALA A 171 -38.95 11.45 -25.21
N GLN A 172 -39.52 12.21 -26.13
CA GLN A 172 -39.90 13.61 -26.02
C GLN A 172 -40.99 13.88 -24.96
N GLU A 173 -41.23 15.18 -24.78
CA GLU A 173 -42.46 15.80 -24.27
C GLU A 173 -42.47 16.17 -22.78
N THR A 174 -42.13 17.44 -22.53
CA THR A 174 -42.77 18.27 -21.51
C THR A 174 -44.29 18.17 -21.59
N PRO A 175 -44.97 17.91 -20.47
CA PRO A 175 -46.09 18.77 -20.11
C PRO A 175 -46.18 18.99 -18.59
N LEU A 176 -45.40 19.94 -18.08
CA LEU A 176 -45.70 20.60 -16.78
C LEU A 176 -45.98 22.09 -16.99
N LYS A 177 -46.77 22.38 -18.04
CA LYS A 177 -47.49 23.65 -18.21
C LYS A 177 -48.99 23.53 -17.90
N SER A 178 -49.43 22.44 -17.27
CA SER A 178 -50.85 22.17 -16.99
C SER A 178 -51.26 22.32 -15.52
N LEU A 179 -50.39 22.82 -14.63
CA LEU A 179 -50.73 23.07 -13.23
C LEU A 179 -50.75 24.55 -12.83
N LYS A 180 -50.81 25.47 -13.82
CA LYS A 180 -51.02 26.91 -13.58
C LYS A 180 -52.43 27.42 -13.93
N GLY A 181 -53.36 26.54 -14.24
CA GLY A 181 -54.77 26.88 -14.54
C GLY A 181 -55.79 26.37 -13.52
N LEU A 182 -55.35 25.87 -12.36
CA LEU A 182 -56.25 25.32 -11.31
C LEU A 182 -56.21 26.12 -10.00
N PHE A 183 -55.60 27.31 -10.01
CA PHE A 183 -55.51 28.19 -8.84
C PHE A 183 -55.76 29.67 -9.17
N ASP A 184 -56.43 29.97 -10.29
CA ASP A 184 -56.93 31.32 -10.56
C ASP A 184 -58.37 31.25 -11.10
N ARG A 185 -59.30 31.66 -10.22
CA ARG A 185 -60.78 31.77 -10.34
C ARG A 185 -61.63 30.52 -10.11
#